data_AF-A0A5N7Y7B0-F1
#
_entry.id   AF-A0A5N7Y7B0-F1
#
_cell.length_a   1.000
_cell.length_b   1.000
_cell.length_c   1.000
_cell.angle_alpha   90.00
_cell.angle_beta   90.00
_cell.angle_gamma   90.00
#
_symmetry.space_group_name_H-M   'P 1'
#
loop_
_entity.id
_entity.type
_entity.pdbx_description
1 polymer ?
#
loop_
_entity_poly.entity_id
_entity_poly.type
_entity_poly.pdbx_seq_one_letter_code
_entity_poly.pdbx_strand_id
1 'polypeptide(L)'
;MRSLTIEPLSKEAFAPFGDVIETDGSDFFMINNGSTRRYHKLATVETAQPEDKAIISIFSAEALEMPLTIRMLERHPLGSQAFIPLLGNPFLIVVAPLGDVPVSGSVRAFLSNGRQGVNYHRGVWHHPVLTIEKRDDFLVVDRSGSGNN
;
A
#
# COMPACT_ATOMS: atom_id res chain seq x y z
N MET A 1 2.96 -25.68 1.09
CA MET A 1 3.52 -24.36 1.45
C MET A 1 4.46 -23.94 0.34
N ARG A 2 4.47 -22.66 -0.03
CA ARG A 2 5.36 -22.08 -1.04
C ARG A 2 6.12 -20.93 -0.40
N SER A 3 7.42 -20.84 -0.65
CA SER A 3 8.21 -19.67 -0.26
C SER A 3 7.97 -18.53 -1.23
N LEU A 4 7.68 -17.33 -0.72
CA LEU A 4 7.55 -16.13 -1.54
C LEU A 4 8.94 -15.56 -1.81
N THR A 5 9.22 -15.27 -3.07
CA THR A 5 10.36 -14.43 -3.44
C THR A 5 9.99 -12.98 -3.15
N ILE A 6 10.84 -12.28 -2.41
CA ILE A 6 10.67 -10.84 -2.13
C ILE A 6 11.29 -10.07 -3.29
N GLU A 7 10.48 -9.26 -3.95
CA GLU A 7 10.85 -8.51 -5.13
C GLU A 7 11.03 -7.02 -4.78
N PRO A 8 11.96 -6.28 -5.41
CA PRO A 8 11.99 -4.83 -5.25
C PRO A 8 10.66 -4.20 -5.70
N LEU A 9 10.12 -3.27 -4.91
CA LEU A 9 8.90 -2.56 -5.30
C LEU A 9 9.20 -1.60 -6.47
N SER A 10 8.40 -1.69 -7.54
CA SER A 10 8.41 -0.77 -8.67
C SER A 10 6.98 -0.48 -9.13
N LYS A 11 6.76 0.65 -9.79
CA LYS A 11 5.44 1.01 -10.35
C LYS A 11 4.93 -0.05 -11.31
N GLU A 12 5.79 -0.54 -12.20
CA GLU A 12 5.44 -1.51 -13.24
C GLU A 12 5.05 -2.85 -12.65
N ALA A 13 5.83 -3.33 -11.67
CA ALA A 13 5.59 -4.62 -11.03
C ALA A 13 4.37 -4.59 -10.10
N PHE A 14 4.03 -3.41 -9.55
CA PHE A 14 2.94 -3.22 -8.61
C PHE A 14 1.61 -2.77 -9.26
N ALA A 15 1.63 -2.29 -10.51
CA ALA A 15 0.46 -1.78 -11.24
C ALA A 15 -0.80 -2.67 -11.19
N PRO A 16 -0.74 -4.02 -11.16
CA PRO A 16 -1.93 -4.85 -11.03
C PRO A 16 -2.64 -4.78 -9.67
N PHE A 17 -1.96 -4.24 -8.65
CA PHE A 17 -2.41 -4.23 -7.26
C PHE A 17 -2.70 -2.82 -6.74
N GLY A 18 -2.19 -1.80 -7.42
CA GLY A 18 -2.19 -0.47 -6.87
C GLY A 18 -1.22 0.49 -7.53
N ASP A 19 -1.00 1.59 -6.82
CA ASP A 19 -0.04 2.63 -7.17
C ASP A 19 1.15 2.60 -6.20
N VAL A 20 2.35 2.92 -6.70
CA VAL A 20 3.51 3.22 -5.85
C VAL A 20 3.61 4.73 -5.68
N ILE A 21 3.59 5.18 -4.42
CA ILE A 21 3.69 6.59 -4.03
C ILE A 21 5.17 6.93 -3.81
N GLU A 22 5.83 7.44 -4.84
CA GLU A 22 7.23 7.85 -4.78
C GLU A 22 7.54 9.00 -5.76
N THR A 23 8.65 9.68 -5.55
CA THR A 23 9.14 10.73 -6.46
C THR A 23 9.98 10.19 -7.60
N ASP A 24 10.69 9.09 -7.38
CA ASP A 24 11.65 8.53 -8.34
C ASP A 24 10.90 8.03 -9.58
N GLY A 25 11.31 8.50 -10.76
CA GLY A 25 10.64 8.17 -12.02
C GLY A 25 9.20 8.71 -12.17
N SER A 26 8.75 9.60 -11.28
CA SER A 26 7.42 10.21 -11.36
C SER A 26 7.47 11.59 -12.00
N ASP A 27 6.50 11.89 -12.85
CA ASP A 27 6.34 13.22 -13.44
C ASP A 27 6.03 14.27 -12.36
N PHE A 28 6.47 15.49 -12.61
CA PHE A 28 6.16 16.64 -11.77
C PHE A 28 5.97 17.89 -12.61
N PHE A 29 5.30 18.88 -12.01
CA PHE A 29 5.33 20.25 -12.51
C PHE A 29 5.71 21.21 -11.39
N MET A 30 6.28 22.35 -11.78
CA MET A 30 6.67 23.39 -10.83
C MET A 30 5.44 24.18 -10.37
N ILE A 31 5.36 24.44 -9.07
CA ILE A 31 4.40 25.37 -8.46
C ILE A 31 5.16 26.45 -7.68
N ASN A 32 4.44 27.42 -7.09
CA ASN A 32 5.01 28.46 -6.22
C ASN A 32 6.19 29.19 -6.88
N ASN A 33 6.00 29.68 -8.11
CA ASN A 33 7.03 30.39 -8.89
C ASN A 33 8.34 29.61 -9.04
N GLY A 34 8.27 28.29 -9.21
CA GLY A 34 9.45 27.47 -9.44
C GLY A 34 10.18 27.01 -8.17
N SER A 35 9.63 27.26 -6.98
CA SER A 35 10.26 26.85 -5.71
C SER A 35 9.87 25.44 -5.25
N THR A 36 8.87 24.80 -5.87
CA THR A 36 8.37 23.49 -5.41
C THR A 36 8.04 22.59 -6.59
N ARG A 37 8.50 21.33 -6.55
CA ARG A 37 8.08 20.26 -7.46
C ARG A 37 6.85 19.57 -6.90
N ARG A 38 5.74 19.61 -7.63
CA ARG A 38 4.53 18.84 -7.30
C ARG A 38 4.54 17.54 -8.11
N TYR A 39 4.89 16.45 -7.45
CA TYR A 39 4.67 15.09 -7.97
C TYR A 39 3.18 14.79 -7.86
N HIS A 40 2.48 14.96 -8.97
CA HIS A 40 1.03 15.12 -8.96
C HIS A 40 0.32 13.78 -9.02
N LYS A 41 -0.69 13.60 -8.14
CA LYS A 41 -1.65 12.49 -8.20
C LYS A 41 -0.96 11.12 -8.31
N LEU A 42 0.06 10.90 -7.47
CA LEU A 42 0.77 9.62 -7.37
C LEU A 42 -0.16 8.45 -7.01
N ALA A 43 -1.27 8.74 -6.34
CA ALA A 43 -2.37 7.83 -6.10
C ALA A 43 -3.70 8.61 -6.11
N THR A 44 -4.82 7.90 -6.17
CA THR A 44 -6.17 8.47 -5.99
C THR A 44 -6.91 7.63 -4.96
N VAL A 45 -7.51 8.28 -3.97
CA VAL A 45 -8.33 7.59 -2.97
C VAL A 45 -9.66 7.23 -3.60
N GLU A 46 -10.00 5.95 -3.60
CA GLU A 46 -11.26 5.43 -4.12
C GLU A 46 -12.25 5.20 -2.97
N THR A 47 -13.50 5.62 -3.15
CA THR A 47 -14.59 5.34 -2.22
C THR A 47 -15.78 4.75 -2.98
N ALA A 48 -16.65 4.00 -2.29
CA ALA A 48 -17.77 3.31 -2.92
C ALA A 48 -19.03 4.14 -3.01
N GLN A 49 -19.26 5.02 -2.03
CA GLN A 49 -20.47 5.81 -1.92
C GLN A 49 -20.16 7.32 -1.81
N PRO A 50 -21.06 8.21 -2.27
CA PRO A 50 -20.85 9.66 -2.17
C PRO A 50 -20.71 10.18 -0.73
N GLU A 51 -21.33 9.51 0.24
CA GLU A 51 -21.26 9.84 1.67
C GLU A 51 -19.95 9.44 2.32
N ASP A 52 -19.21 8.51 1.71
CA ASP A 52 -17.91 8.06 2.20
C ASP A 52 -16.93 9.21 2.30
N LYS A 53 -16.00 9.11 3.26
CA LYS A 53 -14.94 10.08 3.47
C LYS A 53 -13.59 9.40 3.33
N ALA A 54 -12.69 10.04 2.60
CA ALA A 54 -11.28 9.76 2.73
C ALA A 54 -10.82 10.29 4.10
N ILE A 55 -10.18 9.45 4.89
CA ILE A 55 -9.65 9.78 6.20
C ILE A 55 -8.13 9.61 6.23
N ILE A 56 -7.50 10.22 7.23
CA ILE A 56 -6.05 10.15 7.44
C ILE A 56 -5.81 9.67 8.87
N SER A 57 -4.99 8.65 9.02
CA SER A 57 -4.64 8.02 10.29
C SER A 57 -3.13 7.77 10.37
N ILE A 58 -2.63 7.43 11.56
CA ILE A 58 -1.28 6.89 11.74
C ILE A 58 -1.41 5.49 12.32
N PHE A 59 -0.76 4.53 11.66
CA PHE A 59 -0.58 3.18 12.20
C PHE A 59 0.81 3.08 12.79
N SER A 60 0.88 2.63 14.04
CA SER A 60 2.13 2.31 14.73
C SER A 60 2.17 0.79 14.89
N ALA A 61 2.92 0.12 14.04
CA ALA A 61 2.95 -1.34 13.92
C ALA A 61 4.21 -1.94 14.55
N GLU A 62 4.08 -3.14 15.11
CA GLU A 62 5.19 -3.95 15.64
C GLU A 62 5.57 -5.05 14.63
N ALA A 63 6.85 -5.41 14.58
CA ALA A 63 7.33 -6.48 13.72
C ALA A 63 6.75 -7.84 14.11
N LEU A 64 6.47 -8.67 13.10
CA LEU A 64 6.13 -10.08 13.29
C LEU A 64 7.38 -10.96 13.24
N GLU A 65 7.33 -12.11 13.90
CA GLU A 65 8.42 -13.08 13.87
C GLU A 65 8.63 -13.65 12.46
N MET A 66 9.89 -13.73 12.05
CA MET A 66 10.32 -14.30 10.78
C MET A 66 11.02 -15.64 10.99
N PRO A 67 10.80 -16.65 10.11
CA PRO A 67 9.99 -16.59 8.89
C PRO A 67 8.48 -16.60 9.17
N LEU A 68 7.75 -15.63 8.58
CA LEU A 68 6.31 -15.52 8.72
C LEU A 68 5.58 -16.49 7.77
N THR A 69 4.67 -17.29 8.31
CA THR A 69 3.74 -18.07 7.49
C THR A 69 2.49 -17.24 7.19
N ILE A 70 2.32 -16.81 5.94
CA ILE A 70 1.12 -16.09 5.48
C ILE A 70 -0.07 -17.05 5.44
N ARG A 71 -1.04 -16.84 6.33
CA ARG A 71 -2.27 -17.69 6.44
C ARG A 71 -3.55 -16.96 6.05
N MET A 72 -3.50 -15.65 5.89
CA MET A 72 -4.63 -14.83 5.50
C MET A 72 -4.18 -13.66 4.64
N LEU A 73 -5.12 -13.13 3.87
CA LEU A 73 -5.07 -11.81 3.26
C LEU A 73 -6.42 -11.16 3.54
N GLU A 74 -6.45 -9.85 3.60
CA GLU A 74 -7.65 -9.03 3.68
C GLU A 74 -7.83 -8.23 2.39
N ARG A 75 -9.01 -7.64 2.20
CA ARG A 75 -9.30 -6.72 1.11
C ARG A 75 -10.32 -5.71 1.56
N HIS A 76 -10.31 -4.54 0.90
CA HIS A 76 -11.26 -3.47 1.14
C HIS A 76 -12.18 -3.28 -0.07
N PRO A 77 -13.36 -3.94 -0.12
CA PRO A 77 -14.24 -3.89 -1.28
C PRO A 77 -14.97 -2.55 -1.44
N LEU A 78 -14.85 -1.60 -0.51
CA LEU A 78 -15.53 -0.30 -0.55
C LEU A 78 -14.58 0.90 -0.66
N GLY A 79 -13.26 0.70 -0.64
CA GLY A 79 -12.31 1.79 -0.90
C GLY A 79 -10.88 1.33 -1.08
N SER A 80 -10.04 2.24 -1.54
CA SER A 80 -8.59 2.04 -1.56
C SER A 80 -7.99 2.26 -0.18
N GLN A 81 -6.78 1.77 0.04
CA GLN A 81 -6.02 2.02 1.27
C GLN A 81 -4.54 2.23 0.96
N ALA A 82 -4.01 3.36 1.42
CA ALA A 82 -2.62 3.73 1.23
C ALA A 82 -1.81 3.67 2.51
N PHE A 83 -0.56 3.21 2.40
CA PHE A 83 0.45 3.22 3.45
C PHE A 83 1.68 3.98 2.97
N ILE A 84 2.10 5.00 3.71
CA ILE A 84 3.30 5.78 3.44
C ILE A 84 4.20 5.74 4.67
N PRO A 85 5.45 5.24 4.58
CA PRO A 85 6.35 5.17 5.72
C PRO A 85 6.70 6.59 6.19
N LEU A 86 6.49 6.89 7.47
CA LEU A 86 6.79 8.20 8.05
C LEU A 86 8.25 8.34 8.46
N LEU A 87 8.91 7.22 8.77
CA LEU A 87 10.28 7.18 9.30
C LEU A 87 11.33 6.87 8.22
N GLY A 88 10.91 6.64 6.98
CA GLY A 88 11.82 6.31 5.88
C GLY A 88 12.36 4.88 5.90
N ASN A 89 11.77 3.99 6.71
CA ASN A 89 12.19 2.60 6.85
C ASN A 89 11.62 1.72 5.72
N PRO A 90 12.42 0.79 5.16
CA PRO A 90 11.91 -0.28 4.31
C PRO A 90 10.86 -1.14 5.01
N PHE A 91 9.86 -1.59 4.27
CA PHE A 91 8.82 -2.49 4.78
C PHE A 91 8.39 -3.51 3.72
N LEU A 92 7.78 -4.60 4.18
CA LEU A 92 7.33 -5.69 3.33
C LEU A 92 5.85 -5.50 2.96
N ILE A 93 5.52 -5.87 1.73
CA ILE A 93 4.17 -5.81 1.17
C ILE A 93 3.85 -7.19 0.62
N VAL A 94 2.70 -7.76 0.97
CA VAL A 94 2.22 -9.02 0.39
C VAL A 94 0.85 -8.79 -0.21
N VAL A 95 0.69 -9.12 -1.48
CA VAL A 95 -0.54 -8.84 -2.26
C VAL A 95 -0.94 -10.04 -3.11
N ALA A 96 -2.21 -10.08 -3.48
CA ALA A 96 -2.74 -10.94 -4.53
C ALA A 96 -3.75 -10.18 -5.40
N PRO A 97 -3.94 -10.59 -6.67
CA PRO A 97 -4.88 -9.93 -7.58
C PRO A 97 -6.33 -9.96 -7.07
N LEU A 98 -7.16 -9.07 -7.59
CA LEU A 98 -8.62 -9.08 -7.40
C LEU A 98 -9.25 -10.45 -7.64
N GLY A 99 -10.28 -10.77 -6.87
CA GLY A 99 -11.06 -12.00 -7.00
C GLY A 99 -11.86 -12.29 -5.72
N ASP A 100 -12.79 -13.24 -5.78
CA ASP A 100 -13.62 -13.62 -4.62
C ASP A 100 -12.81 -14.26 -3.49
N VAL A 101 -11.72 -14.94 -3.84
CA VAL A 101 -10.76 -15.54 -2.92
C VAL A 101 -9.34 -15.31 -3.43
N PRO A 102 -8.35 -15.11 -2.53
CA PRO A 102 -6.97 -14.95 -2.95
C PRO A 102 -6.40 -16.27 -3.49
N VAL A 103 -5.89 -16.26 -4.72
CA VAL A 103 -5.24 -17.43 -5.33
C VAL A 103 -3.80 -17.52 -4.82
N SER A 104 -3.49 -18.55 -4.04
CA SER A 104 -2.16 -18.75 -3.41
C SER A 104 -0.98 -18.69 -4.40
N GLY A 105 -1.18 -19.21 -5.62
CA GLY A 105 -0.17 -19.19 -6.69
C GLY A 105 0.13 -17.79 -7.24
N SER A 106 -0.77 -16.83 -7.03
CA SER A 106 -0.68 -15.45 -7.52
C SER A 106 -0.24 -14.46 -6.45
N VAL A 107 0.02 -14.93 -5.22
CA VAL A 107 0.53 -14.09 -4.13
C VAL A 107 1.95 -13.63 -4.47
N ARG A 108 2.21 -12.34 -4.29
CA ARG A 108 3.51 -11.72 -4.50
C ARG A 108 3.96 -10.96 -3.25
N ALA A 109 5.26 -10.87 -3.06
CA ALA A 109 5.87 -10.13 -1.97
C ALA A 109 6.81 -9.06 -2.53
N PHE A 110 6.70 -7.84 -2.02
CA PHE A 110 7.53 -6.71 -2.41
C PHE A 110 8.24 -6.11 -1.19
N LEU A 111 9.40 -5.51 -1.45
CA LEU A 111 10.16 -4.71 -0.51
C LEU A 111 10.15 -3.25 -0.95
N SER A 112 9.53 -2.38 -0.15
CA SER A 112 9.68 -0.93 -0.30
C SER A 112 11.10 -0.52 0.08
N ASN A 113 11.67 0.46 -0.64
CA ASN A 113 12.99 1.02 -0.32
C ASN A 113 12.99 2.07 0.81
N GLY A 114 11.84 2.26 1.49
CA GLY A 114 11.62 3.23 2.57
C GLY A 114 11.26 4.64 2.12
N ARG A 115 11.45 4.97 0.84
CA ARG A 115 10.98 6.22 0.21
C ARG A 115 9.74 6.00 -0.67
N GLN A 116 9.18 4.79 -0.61
CA GLN A 116 8.01 4.37 -1.39
C GLN A 116 6.86 4.06 -0.44
N GLY A 117 5.72 4.72 -0.65
CA GLY A 117 4.43 4.25 -0.16
C GLY A 117 3.71 3.39 -1.21
N VAL A 118 2.61 2.78 -0.81
CA VAL A 118 1.70 2.06 -1.71
C VAL A 118 0.27 2.53 -1.51
N ASN A 119 -0.54 2.51 -2.56
CA ASN A 119 -2.00 2.60 -2.50
C ASN A 119 -2.58 1.31 -3.08
N TYR A 120 -3.15 0.45 -2.26
CA TYR A 120 -3.89 -0.72 -2.74
C TYR A 120 -5.17 -0.25 -3.40
N HIS A 121 -5.39 -0.64 -4.66
CA HIS A 121 -6.67 -0.37 -5.33
C HIS A 121 -7.82 -1.09 -4.62
N ARG A 122 -9.02 -0.53 -4.73
CA ARG A 122 -10.22 -1.08 -4.10
C ARG A 122 -10.40 -2.57 -4.44
N GLY A 123 -10.55 -3.40 -3.40
CA GLY A 123 -10.81 -4.85 -3.52
C GLY A 123 -9.58 -5.73 -3.72
N VAL A 124 -8.38 -5.16 -3.88
CA VAL A 124 -7.13 -5.91 -3.98
C VAL A 124 -6.84 -6.62 -2.66
N TRP A 125 -6.43 -7.88 -2.74
CA TRP A 125 -6.04 -8.66 -1.58
C TRP A 125 -4.63 -8.26 -1.13
N HIS A 126 -4.47 -8.04 0.17
CA HIS A 126 -3.19 -7.70 0.77
C HIS A 126 -3.09 -8.24 2.19
N HIS A 127 -1.87 -8.35 2.71
CA HIS A 127 -1.65 -8.67 4.11
C HIS A 127 -1.68 -7.38 4.94
N PRO A 128 -2.10 -7.43 6.22
CA PRO A 128 -1.83 -6.35 7.17
C PRO A 128 -0.36 -5.91 7.13
N VAL A 129 -0.10 -4.63 7.44
CA VAL A 129 1.24 -4.04 7.34
C VAL A 129 2.34 -4.91 7.99
N LEU A 130 3.45 -5.10 7.28
CA LEU A 130 4.59 -5.92 7.71
C LEU A 130 5.85 -5.06 7.82
N THR A 131 6.19 -4.67 9.04
CA THR A 131 7.41 -3.89 9.32
C THR A 131 8.64 -4.80 9.33
N ILE A 132 9.80 -4.21 8.99
CA ILE A 132 11.11 -4.87 9.18
C ILE A 132 11.72 -4.43 10.51
N GLU A 133 11.65 -3.13 10.79
CA GLU A 133 12.02 -2.60 12.09
C GLU A 133 11.07 -3.08 13.19
N LYS A 134 11.59 -3.21 14.41
CA LYS A 134 10.81 -3.69 15.57
C LYS A 134 9.48 -2.96 15.73
N ARG A 135 9.49 -1.65 15.48
CA ARG A 135 8.31 -0.81 15.42
C ARG A 135 8.49 0.21 14.31
N ASP A 136 7.42 0.51 13.57
CA ASP A 136 7.43 1.51 12.50
C ASP A 136 6.08 2.24 12.38
N ASP A 137 6.11 3.47 11.87
CA ASP A 137 4.96 4.35 11.77
C ASP A 137 4.61 4.64 10.30
N PHE A 138 3.32 4.52 9.97
CA PHE A 138 2.80 4.74 8.63
C PHE A 138 1.69 5.78 8.65
N LEU A 139 1.76 6.72 7.72
CA LEU A 139 0.59 7.52 7.35
C LEU A 139 -0.34 6.61 6.55
N VAL A 140 -1.58 6.51 7.02
CA VAL A 140 -2.62 5.71 6.38
C VAL A 140 -3.69 6.63 5.82
N VAL A 141 -4.07 6.41 4.56
CA VAL A 141 -5.17 7.11 3.92
C VAL A 141 -6.13 6.09 3.32
N ASP A 142 -7.35 6.06 3.82
CA ASP A 142 -8.36 5.10 3.38
C ASP A 142 -9.79 5.65 3.51
N ARG A 143 -10.76 4.78 3.22
CA ARG A 143 -12.18 5.08 3.23
C ARG A 143 -12.78 4.84 4.61
N SER A 144 -13.51 5.83 5.11
CA SER A 144 -14.46 5.72 6.23
C SER A 144 -15.89 5.88 5.74
N GLY A 145 -16.77 4.97 6.13
CA GLY A 145 -18.18 4.98 5.75
C GLY A 145 -18.93 3.75 6.26
N SER A 146 -20.22 3.67 5.98
CA SER A 146 -21.06 2.54 6.41
C SER A 146 -20.77 1.24 5.65
N GLY A 147 -21.28 0.10 6.13
CA GLY A 147 -21.11 -1.20 5.46
C GLY A 147 -19.82 -1.94 5.82
N ASN A 148 -19.64 -3.13 5.24
CA ASN A 148 -18.48 -3.99 5.51
C ASN A 148 -17.37 -3.69 4.48
N ASN A 149 -16.26 -3.15 4.96
CA ASN A 149 -15.07 -2.85 4.19
C ASN A 149 -13.87 -3.60 4.76
#